data_AF-A0A925IR36-F1
#
_entry.id   AF-A0A925IR36-F1
#
_cell.length_a   1.000
_cell.length_b   1.000
_cell.length_c   1.000
_cell.angle_alpha   90.00
_cell.angle_beta   90.00
_cell.angle_gamma   90.00
#
_symmetry.space_group_name_H-M   'P 1'
#
loop_
_entity.id
_entity.type
_entity.pdbx_description
1 polymer ?
#
loop_
_entity_poly.entity_id
_entity_poly.type
_entity_poly.pdbx_seq_one_letter_code
_entity_poly.pdbx_strand_id
1 'polypeptide(L)'
;MATPVPQRFGPDVLDQWFPLAEQREYTALWMGKVGLTRRRAECFVRLWGYLSLKQVLEQNPHLKPPMGELIPVEQWVSCSLREAAALFYADKDQGSERAAGLMIDKLVDLELLQKFFDGNVTCFQVAPQIEVTPAETPSTSTLYCDDFDPRSDAISVAQMLARNYNWMNRSDNAATLRITRLLREWAEQYKTGMRVLRLQDSQQAVGFYLLYPTDPDSEGCFFNPPAKSLHLGFGAEVDPIKMAKPGDKQCRGVLVRSWVIDTPYLEQGRVPFLIDIQNVLQQMLLDFPMLSDLHTMIIHPSYEKMAIVMGFQRTGAKSASSLYWMYLPLTRYLALDLDTLFAAKFTELH
;
A
#
# COMPACT_ATOMS: atom_id res chain seq x y z
N MET A 1 0.28 52.10 15.15
CA MET A 1 0.67 51.17 14.07
C MET A 1 -0.37 50.08 14.03
N ALA A 2 -1.23 50.07 13.00
CA ALA A 2 -2.24 49.04 12.86
C ALA A 2 -1.53 47.74 12.47
N THR A 3 -1.63 46.72 13.33
CA THR A 3 -1.33 45.33 12.98
C THR A 3 -2.10 44.98 11.71
N PRO A 4 -1.45 44.51 10.62
CA PRO A 4 -2.17 44.04 9.46
C PRO A 4 -3.01 42.85 9.90
N VAL A 5 -4.33 42.99 9.80
CA VAL A 5 -5.26 41.86 9.89
C VAL A 5 -4.87 40.92 8.76
N PRO A 6 -4.57 39.62 9.02
CA PRO A 6 -4.33 38.68 7.93
C PRO A 6 -5.58 38.70 7.06
N GLN A 7 -5.43 39.05 5.78
CA GLN A 7 -6.50 38.83 4.81
C GLN A 7 -6.88 37.35 4.94
N ARG A 8 -8.16 37.08 5.26
CA ARG A 8 -8.67 35.71 5.34
C ARG A 8 -8.53 35.10 3.95
N PHE A 9 -7.49 34.31 3.78
CA PHE A 9 -7.26 33.52 2.58
C PHE A 9 -8.32 32.41 2.53
N GLY A 10 -9.09 32.38 1.45
CA GLY A 10 -10.19 31.44 1.27
C GLY A 10 -9.86 30.37 0.22
N PRO A 11 -10.55 29.21 0.25
CA PRO A 11 -10.40 28.14 -0.75
C PRO A 11 -10.65 28.58 -2.20
N ASP A 12 -11.42 29.64 -2.40
CA ASP A 12 -11.92 30.18 -3.66
C ASP A 12 -10.83 30.78 -4.56
N VAL A 13 -9.68 31.16 -4.00
CA VAL A 13 -8.57 31.72 -4.77
C VAL A 13 -7.52 30.68 -5.16
N LEU A 14 -7.65 29.42 -4.71
CA LEU A 14 -6.65 28.38 -4.98
C LEU A 14 -6.36 28.22 -6.47
N ASP A 15 -7.38 28.22 -7.32
CA ASP A 15 -7.21 28.01 -8.77
C ASP A 15 -6.49 29.18 -9.47
N GLN A 16 -6.39 30.35 -8.83
CA GLN A 16 -5.58 31.48 -9.32
C GLN A 16 -4.10 31.32 -8.96
N TRP A 17 -3.83 30.69 -7.83
CA TRP A 17 -2.48 30.50 -7.30
C TRP A 17 -1.85 29.19 -7.76
N PHE A 18 -2.66 28.16 -7.93
CA PHE A 18 -2.26 26.83 -8.37
C PHE A 18 -3.23 26.39 -9.48
N PRO A 19 -2.96 26.76 -10.74
CA PRO A 19 -3.88 26.53 -11.86
C PRO A 19 -4.28 25.07 -12.05
N LEU A 20 -5.47 24.85 -12.60
CA LEU A 20 -6.02 23.50 -12.85
C LEU A 20 -5.12 22.62 -13.75
N ALA A 21 -4.30 23.22 -14.62
CA ALA A 21 -3.35 22.48 -15.45
C ALA A 21 -2.27 21.80 -14.58
N GLU A 22 -1.65 22.57 -13.68
CA GLU A 22 -0.64 22.07 -12.75
C GLU A 22 -1.26 21.08 -11.73
N GLN A 23 -2.46 21.38 -11.23
CA GLN A 23 -3.20 20.42 -10.39
C GLN A 23 -3.39 19.06 -11.07
N ARG A 24 -3.65 19.04 -12.37
CA ARG A 24 -3.82 17.80 -13.14
C ARG A 24 -2.51 17.05 -13.29
N GLU A 25 -1.39 17.74 -13.48
CA GLU A 25 -0.06 17.14 -13.53
C GLU A 25 0.29 16.49 -12.20
N TYR A 26 0.13 17.21 -11.08
CA TYR A 26 0.32 16.63 -9.75
C TYR A 26 -0.64 15.47 -9.49
N THR A 27 -1.93 15.61 -9.85
CA THR A 27 -2.90 14.52 -9.71
C THR A 27 -2.48 13.27 -10.48
N ALA A 28 -1.88 13.44 -11.67
CA ALA A 28 -1.36 12.34 -12.47
C ALA A 28 -0.20 11.60 -11.78
N LEU A 29 0.67 12.30 -11.04
CA LEU A 29 1.73 11.68 -10.23
C LEU A 29 1.18 10.77 -9.12
N TRP A 30 0.00 11.10 -8.59
CA TRP A 30 -0.67 10.32 -7.55
C TRP A 30 -1.57 9.20 -8.11
N MET A 31 -1.88 9.26 -9.41
CA MET A 31 -2.67 8.22 -10.06
C MET A 31 -1.85 6.94 -10.19
N GLY A 32 -2.36 5.85 -9.59
CA GLY A 32 -1.64 4.57 -9.52
C GLY A 32 -1.09 4.25 -8.14
N LYS A 33 -1.20 5.13 -7.14
CA LYS A 33 -1.02 4.71 -5.73
C LYS A 33 -2.28 4.03 -5.21
N VAL A 34 -2.12 2.99 -4.39
CA VAL A 34 -3.25 2.20 -3.90
C VAL A 34 -4.18 3.01 -3.02
N GLY A 35 -5.49 2.79 -3.18
CA GLY A 35 -6.50 3.53 -2.44
C GLY A 35 -6.66 4.98 -2.87
N LEU A 36 -5.82 5.52 -3.75
CA LEU A 36 -5.98 6.84 -4.39
C LEU A 36 -6.78 6.69 -5.69
N THR A 37 -8.11 6.80 -5.59
CA THR A 37 -8.92 7.04 -6.79
C THR A 37 -8.60 8.43 -7.33
N ARG A 38 -8.84 8.67 -8.63
CA ARG A 38 -8.70 10.00 -9.22
C ARG A 38 -9.32 11.12 -8.36
N ARG A 39 -10.53 10.90 -7.85
CA ARG A 39 -11.21 11.86 -6.98
C ARG A 39 -10.48 12.09 -5.64
N ARG A 40 -9.90 11.05 -5.04
CA ARG A 40 -9.10 11.18 -3.80
C ARG A 40 -7.80 11.92 -4.07
N ALA A 41 -7.15 11.63 -5.21
CA ALA A 41 -5.95 12.33 -5.64
C ALA A 41 -6.22 13.81 -5.91
N GLU A 42 -7.29 14.14 -6.63
CA GLU A 42 -7.74 15.53 -6.86
C GLU A 42 -8.00 16.26 -5.53
N CYS A 43 -8.71 15.62 -4.59
CA CYS A 43 -8.96 16.19 -3.26
C CYS A 43 -7.64 16.42 -2.50
N PHE A 44 -6.75 15.43 -2.49
CA PHE A 44 -5.45 15.51 -1.82
C PHE A 44 -4.59 16.65 -2.39
N VAL A 45 -4.45 16.73 -3.71
CA VAL A 45 -3.64 17.77 -4.38
C VAL A 45 -4.20 19.17 -4.11
N ARG A 46 -5.53 19.34 -4.12
CA ARG A 46 -6.15 20.64 -3.78
C ARG A 46 -5.92 21.02 -2.32
N LEU A 47 -6.03 20.07 -1.39
CA LEU A 47 -5.73 20.34 0.02
C LEU A 47 -4.25 20.64 0.22
N TRP A 48 -3.35 19.88 -0.39
CA TRP A 48 -1.92 20.13 -0.29
C TRP A 48 -1.57 21.53 -0.82
N GLY A 49 -2.03 21.89 -2.02
CA GLY A 49 -1.83 23.25 -2.56
C GLY A 49 -2.38 24.35 -1.65
N TYR A 50 -3.54 24.14 -1.04
CA TYR A 50 -4.11 25.09 -0.08
C TYR A 50 -3.26 25.24 1.18
N LEU A 51 -2.78 24.13 1.76
CA LEU A 51 -1.96 24.14 2.97
C LEU A 51 -0.58 24.74 2.70
N SER A 52 0.06 24.38 1.57
CA SER A 52 1.33 24.96 1.14
C SER A 52 1.21 26.47 0.95
N LEU A 53 0.13 26.93 0.32
CA LEU A 53 -0.13 28.35 0.11
C LEU A 53 -0.36 29.12 1.41
N LYS A 54 -1.11 28.55 2.36
CA LYS A 54 -1.23 29.15 3.70
C LYS A 54 0.13 29.29 4.38
N GLN A 55 0.95 28.24 4.37
CA GLN A 55 2.29 28.29 4.98
C GLN A 55 3.17 29.37 4.34
N VAL A 56 3.18 29.45 3.00
CA VAL A 56 4.00 30.43 2.28
C VAL A 56 3.50 31.86 2.51
N LEU A 57 2.19 32.09 2.54
CA LEU A 57 1.63 33.42 2.80
C LEU A 57 1.83 33.88 4.24
N GLU A 58 1.84 32.97 5.20
CA GLU A 58 2.22 33.28 6.59
C GLU A 58 3.69 33.71 6.69
N GLN A 59 4.58 33.07 5.92
CA GLN A 59 6.01 33.38 5.90
C GLN A 59 6.35 34.59 5.02
N ASN A 60 5.59 34.83 3.94
CA ASN A 60 5.77 35.93 3.00
C ASN A 60 4.41 36.47 2.51
N PRO A 61 3.81 37.42 3.25
CA PRO A 61 2.50 38.00 2.92
C PRO A 61 2.44 38.79 1.59
N HIS A 62 3.59 39.09 0.98
CA HIS A 62 3.69 39.87 -0.25
C HIS A 62 3.88 39.02 -1.51
N LEU A 63 3.86 37.70 -1.38
CA LEU A 63 3.94 36.81 -2.53
C LEU A 63 2.79 37.12 -3.50
N LYS A 64 3.03 36.93 -4.80
CA LYS A 64 2.02 37.08 -5.85
C LYS A 64 1.86 35.74 -6.59
N PRO A 65 0.66 35.43 -7.10
CA PRO A 65 0.45 34.24 -7.92
C PRO A 65 1.20 34.33 -9.27
N PRO A 66 1.44 33.18 -9.94
CA PRO A 66 1.17 31.81 -9.47
C PRO A 66 2.25 31.28 -8.51
N MET A 67 1.88 30.32 -7.67
CA MET A 67 2.84 29.49 -6.94
C MET A 67 3.47 28.51 -7.94
N GLY A 68 4.81 28.51 -8.05
CA GLY A 68 5.49 27.70 -9.06
C GLY A 68 5.41 26.19 -8.82
N GLU A 69 5.64 25.73 -7.58
CA GLU A 69 5.64 24.31 -7.22
C GLU A 69 5.01 24.09 -5.85
N LEU A 70 4.43 22.90 -5.65
CA LEU A 70 3.94 22.48 -4.34
C LEU A 70 5.10 22.21 -3.41
N ILE A 71 5.27 23.05 -2.40
CA ILE A 71 6.26 22.84 -1.35
C ILE A 71 5.74 21.87 -0.27
N PRO A 72 6.64 21.11 0.39
CA PRO A 72 6.30 20.33 1.58
C PRO A 72 5.68 21.21 2.67
N VAL A 73 4.63 20.69 3.31
CA VAL A 73 3.98 21.34 4.45
C VAL A 73 4.66 20.84 5.72
N GLU A 74 5.72 21.54 6.12
CA GLU A 74 6.56 21.16 7.27
C GLU A 74 5.90 21.45 8.61
N GLN A 75 4.93 22.36 8.63
CA GLN A 75 4.25 22.80 9.85
C GLN A 75 2.79 22.34 9.89
N TRP A 76 2.22 22.31 11.09
CA TRP A 76 0.79 22.07 11.27
C TRP A 76 0.01 23.29 10.79
N VAL A 77 -0.70 23.15 9.67
CA VAL A 77 -1.49 24.22 9.06
C VAL A 77 -2.96 24.01 9.35
N SER A 78 -3.62 25.05 9.87
CA SER A 78 -5.04 25.01 10.19
C SER A 78 -5.91 24.97 8.93
N CYS A 79 -6.87 24.03 8.90
CA CYS A 79 -7.92 23.99 7.88
C CYS A 79 -9.19 23.40 8.49
N SER A 80 -10.24 24.19 8.51
CA SER A 80 -11.56 23.74 8.95
C SER A 80 -12.15 22.72 7.97
N LEU A 81 -13.05 21.87 8.44
CA LEU A 81 -13.80 20.95 7.56
C LEU A 81 -14.65 21.71 6.53
N ARG A 82 -15.02 22.95 6.82
CA ARG A 82 -15.69 23.85 5.88
C ARG A 82 -14.78 24.28 4.74
N GLU A 83 -13.55 24.68 5.04
CA GLU A 83 -12.55 24.99 4.02
C GLU A 83 -12.23 23.75 3.19
N ALA A 84 -12.01 22.59 3.82
CA ALA A 84 -11.79 21.33 3.13
C ALA A 84 -12.97 20.95 2.21
N ALA A 85 -14.21 21.13 2.66
CA ALA A 85 -15.40 20.89 1.83
C ALA A 85 -15.44 21.81 0.61
N ALA A 86 -15.13 23.11 0.80
CA ALA A 86 -15.03 24.05 -0.30
C ALA A 86 -13.92 23.68 -1.28
N LEU A 87 -12.76 23.18 -0.81
CA LEU A 87 -11.68 22.70 -1.68
C LEU A 87 -12.08 21.46 -2.48
N PHE A 88 -12.70 20.48 -1.85
CA PHE A 88 -13.02 19.19 -2.47
C PHE A 88 -14.22 19.23 -3.41
N TYR A 89 -15.13 20.16 -3.16
CA TYR A 89 -16.44 20.21 -3.80
C TYR A 89 -16.78 21.58 -4.38
N ALA A 90 -15.79 22.46 -4.60
CA ALA A 90 -15.96 23.80 -5.19
C ALA A 90 -16.87 23.80 -6.44
N ASP A 91 -16.72 22.81 -7.30
CA ASP A 91 -17.40 22.74 -8.60
C ASP A 91 -18.70 21.92 -8.58
N LYS A 92 -19.21 21.53 -7.40
CA LYS A 92 -20.34 20.60 -7.28
C LYS A 92 -21.35 21.03 -6.22
N ASP A 93 -22.63 20.93 -6.56
CA ASP A 93 -23.77 21.04 -5.62
C ASP A 93 -23.80 19.93 -4.54
N GLN A 94 -22.81 19.04 -4.50
CA GLN A 94 -22.77 17.89 -3.61
C GLN A 94 -21.44 17.80 -2.85
N GLY A 95 -21.51 18.12 -1.56
CA GLY A 95 -20.43 17.95 -0.62
C GLY A 95 -20.71 18.65 0.70
N SER A 96 -20.78 17.91 1.81
CA SER A 96 -20.92 18.49 3.15
C SER A 96 -19.59 18.46 3.89
N GLU A 97 -19.47 19.24 4.96
CA GLU A 97 -18.34 19.18 5.89
C GLU A 97 -18.10 17.74 6.40
N ARG A 98 -19.19 16.97 6.59
CA ARG A 98 -19.12 15.55 6.94
C ARG A 98 -18.47 14.70 5.83
N ALA A 99 -18.83 14.94 4.57
CA ALA A 99 -18.22 14.23 3.45
C ALA A 99 -16.73 14.58 3.30
N ALA A 100 -16.38 15.84 3.56
CA ALA A 100 -14.98 16.28 3.59
C ALA A 100 -14.20 15.61 4.72
N GLY A 101 -14.78 15.51 5.92
CA GLY A 101 -14.21 14.75 7.04
C GLY A 101 -13.91 13.30 6.68
N LEU A 102 -14.89 12.60 6.07
CA LEU A 102 -14.68 11.22 5.60
C LEU A 102 -13.63 11.09 4.49
N MET A 103 -13.45 12.12 3.67
CA MET A 103 -12.37 12.16 2.67
C MET A 103 -11.02 12.34 3.34
N ILE A 104 -10.92 13.27 4.29
CA ILE A 104 -9.71 13.51 5.09
C ILE A 104 -9.30 12.23 5.83
N ASP A 105 -10.24 11.54 6.48
CA ASP A 105 -9.95 10.29 7.18
C ASP A 105 -9.30 9.28 6.23
N LYS A 106 -9.85 9.12 5.02
CA LYS A 106 -9.26 8.24 4.00
C LYS A 106 -7.87 8.68 3.54
N LEU A 107 -7.58 9.98 3.51
CA LEU A 107 -6.26 10.49 3.14
C LEU A 107 -5.24 10.29 4.27
N VAL A 108 -5.70 10.37 5.53
CA VAL A 108 -4.89 10.03 6.72
C VAL A 108 -4.60 8.52 6.77
N ASP A 109 -5.61 7.69 6.49
CA ASP A 109 -5.46 6.23 6.42
C ASP A 109 -4.49 5.77 5.32
N LEU A 110 -4.31 6.60 4.28
CA LEU A 110 -3.34 6.39 3.21
C LEU A 110 -1.97 7.00 3.51
N GLU A 111 -1.77 7.49 4.73
CA GLU A 111 -0.53 8.11 5.20
C GLU A 111 -0.08 9.31 4.36
N LEU A 112 -1.02 9.95 3.66
CA LEU A 112 -0.75 11.16 2.87
C LEU A 112 -0.84 12.42 3.71
N LEU A 113 -1.59 12.35 4.80
CA LEU A 113 -1.86 13.46 5.72
C LEU A 113 -1.75 12.96 7.15
N GLN A 114 -1.32 13.85 8.02
CA GLN A 114 -1.55 13.73 9.46
C GLN A 114 -2.59 14.78 9.87
N LYS A 115 -3.43 14.43 10.86
CA LYS A 115 -4.43 15.36 11.42
C LYS A 115 -4.27 15.45 12.94
N PHE A 116 -4.40 16.66 13.45
CA PHE A 116 -4.42 16.96 14.88
C PHE A 116 -5.53 17.97 15.15
N PHE A 117 -6.16 17.92 16.33
CA PHE A 117 -7.16 18.90 16.74
C PHE A 117 -6.63 19.70 17.92
N ASP A 118 -6.49 21.02 17.74
CA ASP A 118 -5.88 21.92 18.72
C ASP A 118 -6.86 22.46 19.78
N GLY A 119 -8.12 22.03 19.73
CA GLY A 119 -9.20 22.53 20.58
C GLY A 119 -10.15 23.50 19.86
N ASN A 120 -9.73 24.09 18.75
CA ASN A 120 -10.52 25.05 17.96
C ASN A 120 -10.70 24.61 16.51
N VAL A 121 -9.63 24.15 15.86
CA VAL A 121 -9.62 23.78 14.44
C VAL A 121 -8.80 22.53 14.20
N THR A 122 -9.13 21.79 13.16
CA THR A 122 -8.28 20.70 12.70
C THR A 122 -7.06 21.28 12.00
N CYS A 123 -5.89 20.86 12.43
CA CYS A 123 -4.62 21.15 11.79
C CYS A 123 -4.17 19.93 11.00
N PHE A 124 -3.59 20.18 9.84
CA PHE A 124 -3.06 19.14 8.97
C PHE A 124 -1.59 19.38 8.70
N GLN A 125 -0.89 18.27 8.53
CA GLN A 125 0.44 18.24 7.97
C GLN A 125 0.39 17.30 6.78
N VAL A 126 0.94 17.72 5.65
CA VAL A 126 1.09 16.81 4.51
C VAL A 126 2.28 15.94 4.84
N ALA A 127 2.08 14.62 4.85
CA ALA A 127 3.18 13.71 5.12
C ALA A 127 4.28 13.99 4.08
N PRO A 128 5.55 14.14 4.52
CA PRO A 128 6.64 14.35 3.58
C PRO A 128 6.58 13.23 2.55
N GLN A 129 6.61 13.61 1.28
CA GLN A 129 6.49 12.65 0.19
C GLN A 129 7.50 11.53 0.41
N ILE A 130 7.03 10.29 0.30
CA ILE A 130 7.88 9.12 0.10
C ILE A 130 8.44 9.25 -1.33
N GLU A 131 9.37 10.17 -1.48
CA GLU A 131 10.46 10.25 -2.43
C GLU A 131 11.46 11.24 -1.82
N VAL A 132 12.50 10.67 -1.19
CA VAL A 132 13.75 11.32 -0.76
C VAL A 132 13.72 12.14 0.56
N THR A 133 13.39 11.48 1.66
CA THR A 133 14.11 11.73 2.92
C THR A 133 14.50 10.36 3.48
N PRO A 134 15.78 10.09 3.80
CA PRO A 134 16.15 8.84 4.43
C PRO A 134 15.28 8.67 5.67
N ALA A 135 14.62 7.52 5.77
CA ALA A 135 13.90 7.11 6.97
C ALA A 135 14.73 7.48 8.19
N GLU A 136 14.07 7.92 9.28
CA GLU A 136 14.68 7.94 10.60
C GLU A 136 15.59 6.72 10.71
N THR A 137 16.88 7.00 10.89
CA THR A 137 18.00 6.07 10.70
C THR A 137 17.53 4.64 10.93
N PRO A 138 17.57 3.75 9.91
CA PRO A 138 17.09 2.38 10.09
C PRO A 138 17.74 1.87 11.36
N SER A 139 16.91 1.39 12.29
CA SER A 139 17.37 0.65 13.45
C SER A 139 18.48 -0.26 12.92
N THR A 140 19.71 -0.10 13.40
CA THR A 140 20.87 -0.90 12.97
C THR A 140 20.69 -2.39 13.25
N SER A 141 19.55 -2.76 13.81
CA SER A 141 18.99 -4.07 13.98
C SER A 141 19.08 -4.88 12.68
N THR A 142 19.73 -6.03 12.78
CA THR A 142 19.82 -6.99 11.69
C THR A 142 18.48 -7.68 11.50
N LEU A 143 18.11 -7.92 10.24
CA LEU A 143 16.87 -8.62 9.86
C LEU A 143 17.16 -10.09 9.56
N TYR A 144 16.23 -10.97 9.90
CA TYR A 144 16.31 -12.39 9.53
C TYR A 144 14.92 -12.97 9.23
N CYS A 145 14.89 -13.99 8.36
CA CYS A 145 13.66 -14.70 8.00
C CYS A 145 13.41 -15.85 8.98
N ASP A 146 12.14 -16.06 9.34
CA ASP A 146 11.74 -17.05 10.33
C ASP A 146 10.36 -17.65 10.02
N ASP A 147 10.06 -18.77 10.64
CA ASP A 147 8.73 -19.39 10.60
C ASP A 147 7.69 -18.46 11.23
N PHE A 148 6.54 -18.32 10.56
CA PHE A 148 5.37 -17.70 11.17
C PHE A 148 4.84 -18.58 12.31
N ASP A 149 4.74 -18.07 13.52
CA ASP A 149 4.08 -18.75 14.64
C ASP A 149 2.62 -18.22 14.80
N PRO A 150 1.58 -19.04 14.53
CA PRO A 150 0.20 -18.63 14.66
C PRO A 150 -0.22 -18.24 16.09
N ARG A 151 0.58 -18.59 17.10
CA ARG A 151 0.35 -18.22 18.51
C ARG A 151 0.85 -16.83 18.84
N SER A 152 2.03 -16.44 18.35
CA SER A 152 2.64 -15.13 18.65
C SER A 152 2.42 -14.09 17.55
N ASP A 153 2.46 -14.49 16.29
CA ASP A 153 2.57 -13.55 15.17
C ASP A 153 1.22 -13.22 14.53
N ALA A 154 0.20 -14.08 14.71
CA ALA A 154 -1.06 -13.93 13.98
C ALA A 154 -1.73 -12.56 14.18
N ILE A 155 -1.63 -11.98 15.38
CA ILE A 155 -2.24 -10.68 15.69
C ILE A 155 -1.43 -9.54 15.10
N SER A 156 -0.10 -9.52 15.30
CA SER A 156 0.77 -8.45 14.80
C SER A 156 0.82 -8.43 13.28
N VAL A 157 0.91 -9.60 12.65
CA VAL A 157 0.82 -9.76 11.19
C VAL A 157 -0.56 -9.34 10.70
N ALA A 158 -1.65 -9.71 11.38
CA ALA A 158 -2.99 -9.27 10.98
C ALA A 158 -3.14 -7.75 11.01
N GLN A 159 -2.54 -7.06 11.99
CA GLN A 159 -2.53 -5.61 12.05
C GLN A 159 -1.72 -5.00 10.89
N MET A 160 -0.53 -5.54 10.60
CA MET A 160 0.29 -5.12 9.46
C MET A 160 -0.47 -5.31 8.14
N LEU A 161 -1.12 -6.45 7.94
CA LEU A 161 -1.94 -6.70 6.76
C LEU A 161 -3.17 -5.79 6.71
N ALA A 162 -3.87 -5.58 7.83
CA ALA A 162 -5.03 -4.70 7.88
C ALA A 162 -4.68 -3.27 7.45
N ARG A 163 -3.53 -2.72 7.90
CA ARG A 163 -3.00 -1.42 7.45
C ARG A 163 -2.72 -1.42 5.95
N ASN A 164 -1.98 -2.42 5.46
CA ASN A 164 -1.63 -2.54 4.04
C ASN A 164 -2.86 -2.74 3.11
N TYR A 165 -3.95 -3.27 3.66
CA TYR A 165 -5.21 -3.52 2.96
C TYR A 165 -6.33 -2.55 3.34
N ASN A 166 -6.04 -1.47 4.09
CA ASN A 166 -7.07 -0.61 4.69
C ASN A 166 -8.00 0.02 3.63
N TRP A 167 -7.47 0.32 2.45
CA TRP A 167 -8.27 0.79 1.31
C TRP A 167 -9.40 -0.16 0.86
N MET A 168 -9.35 -1.44 1.21
CA MET A 168 -10.41 -2.43 0.97
C MET A 168 -11.35 -2.62 2.18
N ASN A 169 -10.88 -2.38 3.40
CA ASN A 169 -11.64 -2.66 4.61
C ASN A 169 -12.43 -1.41 5.05
N ARG A 170 -13.73 -1.57 5.32
CA ARG A 170 -14.59 -0.47 5.80
C ARG A 170 -14.52 -0.25 7.33
N SER A 171 -13.70 -1.03 8.04
CA SER A 171 -13.48 -0.91 9.50
C SER A 171 -12.23 -1.69 9.96
N ASP A 172 -11.29 -1.03 10.65
CA ASP A 172 -9.99 -1.61 11.04
C ASP A 172 -10.09 -2.77 12.06
N ASN A 173 -10.96 -2.65 13.05
CA ASN A 173 -11.02 -3.63 14.16
C ASN A 173 -11.63 -4.98 13.74
N ALA A 174 -12.72 -4.96 12.95
CA ALA A 174 -13.35 -6.20 12.47
C ALA A 174 -12.48 -6.91 11.42
N ALA A 175 -11.72 -6.16 10.61
CA ALA A 175 -10.80 -6.71 9.64
C ALA A 175 -9.62 -7.43 10.32
N THR A 176 -9.03 -6.83 11.35
CA THR A 176 -7.89 -7.44 12.08
C THR A 176 -8.26 -8.78 12.70
N LEU A 177 -9.42 -8.88 13.38
CA LEU A 177 -9.88 -10.14 13.96
C LEU A 177 -10.12 -11.21 12.89
N ARG A 178 -10.74 -10.83 11.75
CA ARG A 178 -10.97 -11.74 10.63
C ARG A 178 -9.64 -12.27 10.08
N ILE A 179 -8.70 -11.38 9.77
CA ILE A 179 -7.38 -11.76 9.24
C ILE A 179 -6.64 -12.66 10.22
N THR A 180 -6.71 -12.37 11.52
CA THR A 180 -6.10 -13.21 12.57
C THR A 180 -6.61 -14.66 12.53
N ARG A 181 -7.93 -14.85 12.35
CA ARG A 181 -8.53 -16.19 12.23
C ARG A 181 -8.06 -16.90 10.98
N LEU A 182 -8.09 -16.22 9.83
CA LEU A 182 -7.62 -16.78 8.56
C LEU A 182 -6.15 -17.20 8.60
N LEU A 183 -5.27 -16.37 9.18
CA LEU A 183 -3.85 -16.71 9.33
C LEU A 183 -3.65 -17.98 10.16
N ARG A 184 -4.46 -18.19 11.21
CA ARG A 184 -4.39 -19.40 12.03
C ARG A 184 -4.90 -20.63 11.26
N GLU A 185 -6.05 -20.51 10.59
CA GLU A 185 -6.63 -21.57 9.76
C GLU A 185 -5.70 -21.98 8.61
N TRP A 186 -5.03 -21.01 7.99
CA TRP A 186 -4.03 -21.26 6.95
C TRP A 186 -2.77 -21.92 7.50
N ALA A 187 -2.31 -21.52 8.68
CA ALA A 187 -1.18 -22.17 9.34
C ALA A 187 -1.48 -23.64 9.71
N GLU A 188 -2.73 -23.95 10.06
CA GLU A 188 -3.18 -25.33 10.29
C GLU A 188 -3.20 -26.18 9.02
N GLN A 189 -3.48 -25.57 7.85
CA GLN A 189 -3.52 -26.27 6.56
C GLN A 189 -2.13 -26.47 5.96
N TYR A 190 -1.33 -25.40 5.90
CA TYR A 190 0.00 -25.45 5.30
C TYR A 190 0.90 -24.31 5.82
N LYS A 191 1.57 -24.58 6.95
CA LYS A 191 2.44 -23.59 7.62
C LYS A 191 3.72 -23.24 6.84
N THR A 192 4.28 -24.16 6.07
CA THR A 192 5.60 -24.00 5.42
C THR A 192 5.69 -22.75 4.55
N GLY A 193 4.60 -22.37 3.90
CA GLY A 193 4.52 -21.18 3.05
C GLY A 193 4.23 -19.86 3.79
N MET A 194 4.24 -19.87 5.11
CA MET A 194 3.99 -18.71 5.97
C MET A 194 5.27 -18.31 6.71
N ARG A 195 5.81 -17.14 6.37
CA ARG A 195 7.10 -16.71 6.90
C ARG A 195 7.06 -15.25 7.30
N VAL A 196 7.88 -14.90 8.26
CA VAL A 196 8.02 -13.54 8.78
C VAL A 196 9.46 -13.06 8.64
N LEU A 197 9.61 -11.76 8.46
CA LEU A 197 10.88 -11.07 8.58
C LEU A 197 10.91 -10.41 9.96
N ARG A 198 11.95 -10.68 10.77
CA ARG A 198 12.05 -10.21 12.15
C ARG A 198 13.25 -9.32 12.37
N LEU A 199 13.11 -8.43 13.34
CA LEU A 199 14.24 -7.74 13.95
C LEU A 199 14.95 -8.67 14.94
N GLN A 200 16.27 -8.78 14.86
CA GLN A 200 17.05 -9.67 15.72
C GLN A 200 16.96 -9.31 17.21
N ASP A 201 16.89 -8.03 17.54
CA ASP A 201 16.89 -7.51 18.92
C ASP A 201 15.58 -7.74 19.68
N SER A 202 14.46 -7.42 19.04
CA SER A 202 13.12 -7.39 19.63
C SER A 202 12.27 -8.58 19.24
N GLN A 203 12.71 -9.37 18.25
CA GLN A 203 11.96 -10.49 17.66
C GLN A 203 10.64 -10.07 16.99
N GLN A 204 10.41 -8.75 16.87
CA GLN A 204 9.21 -8.19 16.26
C GLN A 204 9.18 -8.54 14.78
N ALA A 205 8.04 -9.07 14.32
CA ALA A 205 7.77 -9.25 12.90
C ALA A 205 7.54 -7.89 12.22
N VAL A 206 8.36 -7.60 11.22
CA VAL A 206 8.33 -6.38 10.39
C VAL A 206 8.09 -6.68 8.91
N GLY A 207 7.94 -7.95 8.56
CA GLY A 207 7.52 -8.40 7.24
C GLY A 207 6.83 -9.74 7.33
N PHE A 208 6.01 -10.03 6.33
CA PHE A 208 5.26 -11.27 6.22
C PHE A 208 5.04 -11.62 4.75
N TYR A 209 5.16 -12.90 4.43
CA TYR A 209 4.59 -13.42 3.21
C TYR A 209 3.80 -14.70 3.47
N LEU A 210 2.81 -14.89 2.61
CA LEU A 210 2.02 -16.09 2.52
C LEU A 210 2.01 -16.54 1.07
N LEU A 211 2.53 -17.73 0.84
CA LEU A 211 2.35 -18.47 -0.40
C LEU A 211 1.86 -19.88 -0.07
N TYR A 212 1.04 -20.46 -0.92
CA TYR A 212 0.53 -21.81 -0.67
C TYR A 212 0.23 -22.57 -1.96
N PRO A 213 0.38 -23.92 -1.93
CA PRO A 213 0.01 -24.78 -3.05
C PRO A 213 -1.50 -24.75 -3.22
N THR A 214 -1.99 -24.62 -4.44
CA THR A 214 -3.42 -24.45 -4.73
C THR A 214 -4.05 -25.77 -5.13
N ASP A 215 -5.21 -26.06 -4.56
CA ASP A 215 -6.01 -27.23 -4.94
C ASP A 215 -6.32 -27.19 -6.45
N PRO A 216 -6.21 -28.32 -7.19
CA PRO A 216 -6.48 -28.36 -8.62
C PRO A 216 -7.85 -27.80 -9.02
N ASP A 217 -8.88 -27.99 -8.18
CA ASP A 217 -10.22 -27.44 -8.42
C ASP A 217 -10.25 -25.90 -8.36
N SER A 218 -9.24 -25.28 -7.75
CA SER A 218 -9.10 -23.83 -7.61
C SER A 218 -8.36 -23.19 -8.78
N GLU A 219 -7.68 -23.94 -9.66
CA GLU A 219 -6.87 -23.37 -10.76
C GLU A 219 -7.68 -22.47 -11.69
N GLY A 220 -8.95 -22.82 -11.93
CA GLY A 220 -9.87 -22.00 -12.72
C GLY A 220 -10.04 -20.57 -12.19
N CYS A 221 -9.76 -20.30 -10.91
CA CYS A 221 -9.83 -18.96 -10.32
C CYS A 221 -8.81 -17.98 -10.93
N PHE A 222 -7.63 -18.45 -11.36
CA PHE A 222 -6.59 -17.60 -11.94
C PHE A 222 -6.94 -17.08 -13.34
N PHE A 223 -7.95 -17.67 -13.98
CA PHE A 223 -8.46 -17.26 -15.29
C PHE A 223 -9.72 -16.39 -15.18
N ASN A 224 -10.26 -16.25 -13.95
CA ASN A 224 -11.41 -15.41 -13.65
C ASN A 224 -10.98 -14.00 -13.20
N PRO A 225 -11.88 -13.00 -13.24
CA PRO A 225 -11.59 -11.67 -12.71
C PRO A 225 -11.12 -11.74 -11.24
N PRO A 226 -9.94 -11.19 -10.90
CA PRO A 226 -9.34 -11.35 -9.57
C PRO A 226 -10.20 -10.83 -8.42
N ALA A 227 -11.09 -9.87 -8.67
CA ALA A 227 -12.04 -9.37 -7.69
C ALA A 227 -12.94 -10.48 -7.10
N LYS A 228 -13.20 -11.56 -7.85
CA LYS A 228 -13.94 -12.73 -7.36
C LYS A 228 -13.14 -13.60 -6.40
N SER A 229 -11.82 -13.44 -6.36
CA SER A 229 -10.88 -14.25 -5.59
C SER A 229 -10.19 -13.50 -4.45
N LEU A 230 -10.61 -12.26 -4.20
CA LEU A 230 -10.05 -11.39 -3.18
C LEU A 230 -10.77 -11.60 -1.85
N HIS A 231 -10.19 -12.43 -0.98
CA HIS A 231 -10.77 -12.79 0.32
C HIS A 231 -10.32 -11.90 1.49
N LEU A 232 -9.08 -11.39 1.45
CA LEU A 232 -8.53 -10.57 2.54
C LEU A 232 -9.19 -9.19 2.67
N GLY A 233 -9.79 -8.66 1.59
CA GLY A 233 -10.37 -7.31 1.54
C GLY A 233 -11.90 -7.24 1.50
N PHE A 234 -12.60 -8.33 1.16
CA PHE A 234 -14.06 -8.34 1.03
C PHE A 234 -14.66 -9.35 2.01
N GLY A 235 -15.79 -9.01 2.63
CA GLY A 235 -16.48 -9.84 3.63
C GLY A 235 -17.09 -11.15 3.09
N ALA A 236 -16.51 -11.74 2.05
CA ALA A 236 -16.83 -13.10 1.65
C ALA A 236 -16.40 -14.06 2.77
N GLU A 237 -17.31 -14.91 3.24
CA GLU A 237 -17.05 -15.85 4.32
C GLU A 237 -16.15 -17.02 3.90
N VAL A 238 -16.06 -17.30 2.59
CA VAL A 238 -15.34 -18.45 2.04
C VAL A 238 -14.29 -18.00 1.04
N ASP A 239 -13.05 -18.47 1.21
CA ASP A 239 -12.00 -18.31 0.21
C ASP A 239 -12.28 -19.19 -1.01
N PRO A 240 -12.43 -18.63 -2.22
CA PRO A 240 -12.64 -19.44 -3.42
C PRO A 240 -11.39 -20.20 -3.86
N ILE A 241 -10.19 -19.83 -3.36
CA ILE A 241 -8.94 -20.52 -3.68
C ILE A 241 -8.50 -21.34 -2.47
N LYS A 242 -8.62 -22.65 -2.58
CA LYS A 242 -8.28 -23.59 -1.50
C LYS A 242 -6.82 -24.03 -1.58
N MET A 243 -6.25 -24.37 -0.43
CA MET A 243 -4.93 -24.98 -0.34
C MET A 243 -5.00 -26.46 -0.72
N ALA A 244 -4.03 -26.93 -1.51
CA ALA A 244 -3.84 -28.35 -1.72
C ALA A 244 -3.26 -29.02 -0.46
N LYS A 245 -3.44 -30.33 -0.34
CA LYS A 245 -2.88 -31.13 0.76
C LYS A 245 -1.53 -31.74 0.35
N PRO A 246 -0.51 -31.76 1.24
CA PRO A 246 0.77 -32.40 0.94
C PRO A 246 0.62 -33.80 0.35
N GLY A 247 1.39 -34.10 -0.70
CA GLY A 247 1.31 -35.35 -1.45
C GLY A 247 0.32 -35.35 -2.62
N ASP A 248 -0.42 -34.25 -2.85
CA ASP A 248 -1.25 -34.10 -4.03
C ASP A 248 -0.39 -34.06 -5.31
N LYS A 249 -0.58 -35.07 -6.17
CA LYS A 249 0.16 -35.25 -7.42
C LYS A 249 -0.41 -34.45 -8.58
N GLN A 250 -1.55 -33.78 -8.40
CA GLN A 250 -2.17 -32.94 -9.42
C GLN A 250 -1.96 -31.45 -9.16
N CYS A 251 -1.46 -31.08 -7.98
CA CYS A 251 -1.17 -29.69 -7.64
C CYS A 251 -0.04 -29.13 -8.53
N ARG A 252 -0.35 -28.07 -9.29
CA ARG A 252 0.59 -27.36 -10.18
C ARG A 252 0.84 -25.92 -9.76
N GLY A 253 -0.20 -25.28 -9.23
CA GLY A 253 -0.19 -23.87 -8.86
C GLY A 253 0.29 -23.60 -7.43
N VAL A 254 1.02 -22.52 -7.27
CA VAL A 254 1.29 -21.85 -6.00
C VAL A 254 0.72 -20.44 -6.09
N LEU A 255 -0.07 -20.04 -5.10
CA LEU A 255 -0.55 -18.66 -4.98
C LEU A 255 0.31 -17.90 -3.99
N VAL A 256 0.99 -16.85 -4.45
CA VAL A 256 1.54 -15.79 -3.61
C VAL A 256 0.39 -14.88 -3.20
N ARG A 257 -0.17 -15.14 -2.02
CA ARG A 257 -1.38 -14.49 -1.49
C ARG A 257 -1.08 -13.14 -0.87
N SER A 258 0.05 -13.03 -0.18
CA SER A 258 0.49 -11.81 0.47
C SER A 258 2.01 -11.75 0.50
N TRP A 259 2.55 -10.56 0.33
CA TRP A 259 3.96 -10.25 0.53
C TRP A 259 4.04 -8.80 0.96
N VAL A 260 4.64 -8.56 2.12
CA VAL A 260 4.79 -7.21 2.66
C VAL A 260 5.99 -7.12 3.59
N ILE A 261 6.65 -5.97 3.58
CA ILE A 261 7.65 -5.54 4.55
C ILE A 261 7.28 -4.11 4.92
N ASP A 262 7.28 -3.79 6.21
CA ASP A 262 7.10 -2.42 6.69
C ASP A 262 8.16 -1.50 6.05
N THR A 263 7.73 -0.34 5.55
CA THR A 263 8.55 0.58 4.73
C THR A 263 9.97 0.84 5.25
N PRO A 264 10.20 1.07 6.56
CA PRO A 264 11.55 1.32 7.07
C PRO A 264 12.54 0.18 6.85
N TYR A 265 12.04 -1.05 6.70
CA TYR A 265 12.84 -2.27 6.57
C TYR A 265 12.84 -2.83 5.14
N LEU A 266 12.11 -2.21 4.21
CA LEU A 266 11.88 -2.74 2.88
C LEU A 266 13.19 -2.93 2.11
N GLU A 267 14.07 -1.93 2.06
CA GLU A 267 15.32 -2.03 1.28
C GLU A 267 16.27 -3.10 1.85
N GLN A 268 16.44 -3.13 3.18
CA GLN A 268 17.29 -4.12 3.86
C GLN A 268 16.71 -5.53 3.77
N GLY A 269 15.39 -5.66 3.84
CA GLY A 269 14.69 -6.93 3.92
C GLY A 269 14.33 -7.57 2.59
N ARG A 270 14.20 -6.79 1.51
CA ARG A 270 13.63 -7.26 0.23
C ARG A 270 14.34 -8.48 -0.32
N VAL A 271 15.64 -8.38 -0.59
CA VAL A 271 16.41 -9.46 -1.24
C VAL A 271 16.48 -10.70 -0.35
N PRO A 272 16.85 -10.61 0.96
CA PRO A 272 16.83 -11.76 1.85
C PRO A 272 15.47 -12.47 1.91
N PHE A 273 14.37 -11.70 1.92
CA PHE A 273 13.03 -12.28 2.03
C PHE A 273 12.57 -12.95 0.73
N LEU A 274 13.00 -12.46 -0.43
CA LEU A 274 12.78 -13.13 -1.71
C LEU A 274 13.63 -14.41 -1.85
N ILE A 275 14.86 -14.43 -1.32
CA ILE A 275 15.68 -15.66 -1.27
C ILE A 275 15.04 -16.70 -0.35
N ASP A 276 14.48 -16.30 0.80
CA ASP A 276 13.74 -17.20 1.69
C ASP A 276 12.54 -17.83 0.94
N ILE A 277 11.86 -17.10 0.06
CA ILE A 277 10.81 -17.66 -0.81
C ILE A 277 11.37 -18.75 -1.74
N GLN A 278 12.56 -18.56 -2.34
CA GLN A 278 13.17 -19.62 -3.16
C GLN A 278 13.40 -20.89 -2.34
N ASN A 279 13.91 -20.76 -1.11
CA ASN A 279 14.14 -21.89 -0.21
C ASN A 279 12.83 -22.59 0.18
N VAL A 280 11.79 -21.82 0.50
CA VAL A 280 10.45 -22.36 0.83
C VAL A 280 9.82 -23.07 -0.37
N LEU A 281 9.96 -22.51 -1.58
CA LEU A 281 9.45 -23.13 -2.80
C LEU A 281 10.18 -24.43 -3.15
N GLN A 282 11.49 -24.51 -2.88
CA GLN A 282 12.24 -25.77 -3.01
C GLN A 282 11.72 -26.83 -2.02
N GLN A 283 11.43 -26.45 -0.78
CA GLN A 283 10.80 -27.36 0.18
C GLN A 283 9.41 -27.78 -0.29
N MET A 284 8.61 -26.85 -0.84
CA MET A 284 7.27 -27.13 -1.34
C MET A 284 7.27 -28.11 -2.53
N LEU A 285 8.31 -28.11 -3.37
CA LEU A 285 8.48 -29.11 -4.43
C LEU A 285 8.64 -30.54 -3.89
N LEU A 286 9.17 -30.71 -2.67
CA LEU A 286 9.24 -32.02 -2.02
C LEU A 286 7.84 -32.48 -1.57
N ASP A 287 7.02 -31.55 -1.08
CA ASP A 287 5.66 -31.82 -0.64
C ASP A 287 4.71 -32.04 -1.83
N PHE A 288 4.98 -31.38 -2.97
CA PHE A 288 4.15 -31.36 -4.19
C PHE A 288 5.02 -31.48 -5.45
N PRO A 289 5.30 -32.71 -5.92
CA PRO A 289 6.27 -32.95 -7.00
C PRO A 289 5.90 -32.37 -8.38
N MET A 290 4.65 -31.97 -8.58
CA MET A 290 4.14 -31.47 -9.87
C MET A 290 3.99 -29.95 -9.93
N LEU A 291 4.45 -29.21 -8.91
CA LEU A 291 4.40 -27.75 -8.92
C LEU A 291 5.19 -27.16 -10.09
N SER A 292 4.55 -26.26 -10.81
CA SER A 292 5.10 -25.63 -12.02
C SER A 292 4.82 -24.14 -12.13
N ASP A 293 3.82 -23.63 -11.40
CA ASP A 293 3.20 -22.35 -11.72
C ASP A 293 3.12 -21.45 -10.48
N LEU A 294 3.63 -20.22 -10.58
CA LEU A 294 3.43 -19.18 -9.57
C LEU A 294 2.39 -18.18 -10.06
N HIS A 295 1.37 -17.97 -9.25
CA HIS A 295 0.33 -16.97 -9.46
C HIS A 295 0.38 -15.93 -8.35
N THR A 296 0.17 -14.68 -8.71
CA THR A 296 -0.02 -13.60 -7.72
C THR A 296 -1.06 -12.61 -8.22
N MET A 297 -1.80 -12.01 -7.29
CA MET A 297 -2.71 -10.92 -7.60
C MET A 297 -2.02 -9.60 -7.28
N ILE A 298 -1.90 -8.73 -8.28
CA ILE A 298 -1.39 -7.39 -8.02
C ILE A 298 -2.50 -6.53 -7.43
N ILE A 299 -2.25 -6.15 -6.19
CA ILE A 299 -3.05 -5.27 -5.35
C ILE A 299 -2.42 -3.87 -5.25
N HIS A 300 -1.11 -3.73 -5.48
CA HIS A 300 -0.35 -2.48 -5.37
C HIS A 300 0.65 -2.30 -6.52
N PRO A 301 0.69 -1.13 -7.21
CA PRO A 301 1.62 -0.91 -8.32
C PRO A 301 3.11 -0.92 -7.96
N SER A 302 3.48 -0.69 -6.70
CA SER A 302 4.87 -0.95 -6.24
C SER A 302 5.24 -2.43 -6.33
N TYR A 303 4.30 -3.34 -6.05
CA TYR A 303 4.52 -4.78 -6.22
C TYR A 303 4.49 -5.20 -7.68
N GLU A 304 3.77 -4.48 -8.55
CA GLU A 304 3.83 -4.70 -10.01
C GLU A 304 5.25 -4.52 -10.53
N LYS A 305 5.91 -3.40 -10.21
CA LYS A 305 7.28 -3.13 -10.66
C LYS A 305 8.22 -4.25 -10.23
N MET A 306 8.14 -4.68 -8.97
CA MET A 306 8.94 -5.77 -8.43
C MET A 306 8.65 -7.10 -9.14
N ALA A 307 7.37 -7.43 -9.33
CA ALA A 307 6.95 -8.65 -10.03
C ALA A 307 7.46 -8.67 -11.48
N ILE A 308 7.35 -7.55 -12.20
CA ILE A 308 7.88 -7.40 -13.56
C ILE A 308 9.40 -7.58 -13.59
N VAL A 309 10.13 -7.02 -12.62
CA VAL A 309 11.60 -7.19 -12.52
C VAL A 309 11.96 -8.68 -12.37
N MET A 310 11.19 -9.45 -11.60
CA MET A 310 11.35 -10.90 -11.45
C MET A 310 10.83 -11.71 -12.65
N GLY A 311 10.24 -11.05 -13.66
CA GLY A 311 9.78 -11.68 -14.90
C GLY A 311 8.33 -12.17 -14.87
N PHE A 312 7.54 -11.80 -13.86
CA PHE A 312 6.11 -12.09 -13.87
C PHE A 312 5.43 -11.41 -15.06
N GLN A 313 4.44 -12.09 -15.63
CA GLN A 313 3.66 -11.61 -16.76
C GLN A 313 2.21 -11.43 -16.36
N ARG A 314 1.61 -10.32 -16.76
CA ARG A 314 0.18 -10.07 -16.55
C ARG A 314 -0.66 -11.07 -17.33
N THR A 315 -1.65 -11.67 -16.67
CA THR A 315 -2.62 -12.58 -17.26
C THR A 315 -4.05 -12.03 -17.14
N GLY A 316 -4.92 -12.46 -18.05
CA GLY A 316 -6.33 -12.03 -18.12
C GLY A 316 -6.56 -10.80 -19.02
N ALA A 317 -7.84 -10.57 -19.35
CA ALA A 317 -8.23 -9.45 -20.20
C ALA A 317 -8.01 -8.10 -19.51
N LYS A 318 -7.75 -7.03 -20.30
CA LYS A 318 -7.75 -5.64 -19.80
C LYS A 318 -9.12 -5.34 -19.20
N SER A 319 -9.22 -5.43 -17.88
CA SER A 319 -10.39 -4.97 -17.14
C SER A 319 -10.17 -3.53 -16.67
N ALA A 320 -11.26 -2.79 -16.47
CA ALA A 320 -11.22 -1.46 -15.87
C ALA A 320 -10.83 -1.47 -14.36
N SER A 321 -10.68 -2.67 -13.77
CA SER A 321 -10.23 -2.84 -12.39
C SER A 321 -8.71 -2.65 -12.30
N SER A 322 -8.26 -2.05 -11.20
CA SER A 322 -6.83 -1.98 -10.84
C SER A 322 -6.25 -3.32 -10.42
N LEU A 323 -7.10 -4.35 -10.22
CA LEU A 323 -6.69 -5.70 -9.85
C LEU A 323 -6.54 -6.59 -11.09
N TYR A 324 -5.43 -7.31 -11.18
CA TYR A 324 -5.18 -8.32 -12.21
C TYR A 324 -4.25 -9.42 -11.70
N TRP A 325 -4.26 -10.55 -12.38
CA TRP A 325 -3.37 -11.67 -12.10
C TRP A 325 -2.03 -11.49 -12.81
N MET A 326 -0.98 -11.98 -12.17
CA MET A 326 0.32 -12.19 -12.79
C MET A 326 0.77 -13.64 -12.61
N TYR A 327 1.59 -14.09 -13.55
CA TYR A 327 2.05 -15.46 -13.69
C TYR A 327 3.56 -15.51 -13.93
N LEU A 328 4.22 -16.49 -13.33
CA LEU A 328 5.61 -16.85 -13.60
C LEU A 328 5.77 -18.37 -13.48
N PRO A 329 6.40 -19.08 -14.43
CA PRO A 329 6.77 -20.47 -14.23
C PRO A 329 7.71 -20.60 -13.02
N LEU A 330 7.40 -21.51 -12.11
CA LEU A 330 8.13 -21.72 -10.85
C LEU A 330 9.64 -21.94 -11.09
N THR A 331 9.99 -22.74 -12.10
CA THR A 331 11.38 -23.04 -12.45
C THR A 331 12.16 -21.79 -12.88
N ARG A 332 11.50 -20.80 -13.49
CA ARG A 332 12.15 -19.53 -13.85
C ARG A 332 12.41 -18.67 -12.63
N TYR A 333 11.50 -18.66 -11.66
CA TYR A 333 11.70 -17.94 -10.40
C TYR A 333 12.85 -18.53 -9.59
N LEU A 334 12.89 -19.87 -9.47
CA LEU A 334 13.94 -20.58 -8.75
C LEU A 334 15.33 -20.42 -9.38
N ALA A 335 15.40 -20.08 -10.67
CA ALA A 335 16.64 -19.82 -11.39
C ALA A 335 17.11 -18.36 -11.33
N LEU A 336 16.36 -17.46 -10.68
CA LEU A 336 16.76 -16.06 -10.54
C LEU A 336 17.94 -15.92 -9.57
N ASP A 337 18.96 -15.18 -9.99
CA ASP A 337 19.95 -14.59 -9.10
C ASP A 337 19.39 -13.25 -8.60
N LEU A 338 18.78 -13.29 -7.41
CA LEU A 338 18.08 -12.15 -6.83
C LEU A 338 19.06 -11.05 -6.37
N ASP A 339 20.24 -11.41 -5.89
CA ASP A 339 21.27 -10.45 -5.50
C ASP A 339 21.71 -9.61 -6.71
N THR A 340 22.07 -10.27 -7.81
CA THR A 340 22.48 -9.58 -9.04
C THR A 340 21.33 -8.79 -9.67
N LEU A 341 20.12 -9.36 -9.68
CA LEU A 341 18.94 -8.74 -10.30
C LEU A 341 18.58 -7.39 -9.65
N PHE A 342 18.62 -7.33 -8.32
CA PHE A 342 18.29 -6.11 -7.58
C PHE A 342 19.48 -5.16 -7.41
N ALA A 343 20.73 -5.64 -7.51
CA ALA A 343 21.91 -4.78 -7.60
C ALA A 343 21.98 -4.02 -8.94
N ALA A 344 21.69 -4.68 -10.06
CA ALA A 344 21.88 -4.11 -11.41
C ALA A 344 20.78 -3.12 -11.84
N LYS A 345 19.55 -3.28 -11.36
CA LYS A 345 18.39 -2.48 -11.81
C LYS A 345 18.07 -1.26 -10.95
N PHE A 346 18.71 -1.11 -9.78
CA PHE A 346 18.53 0.07 -8.92
C PHE A 346 19.58 1.16 -9.13
N THR A 347 20.59 0.94 -9.99
CA THR A 347 21.52 1.98 -10.44
C THR A 347 20.93 2.86 -11.56
N GLU A 348 19.86 2.41 -12.24
CA GLU A 348 19.20 3.14 -13.35
C GLU A 348 17.89 3.85 -12.93
N LEU A 349 17.54 3.83 -11.65
CA LEU A 349 16.29 4.38 -11.11
C LEU A 349 16.49 5.48 -10.04
N HIS A 350 17.68 6.08 -9.98
CA HIS A 350 17.99 7.27 -9.19
C HIS A 350 18.34 8.45 -10.08
#